data_AF-A0A9Y1BKT3-F1
#
_entry.id   AF-A0A9Y1BKT3-F1
#
_cell.length_a   1.000
_cell.length_b   1.000
_cell.length_c   1.000
_cell.angle_alpha   90.00
_cell.angle_beta   90.00
_cell.angle_gamma   90.00
#
_symmetry.space_group_name_H-M   'P 1'
#
loop_
_entity.id
_entity.type
_entity.pdbx_description
1 polymer ?
#
loop_
_entity_poly.entity_id
_entity_poly.type
_entity_poly.pdbx_seq_one_letter_code
_entity_poly.pdbx_strand_id
1 'polypeptide(L)'
;MMLFDAIIPVLALGLAGMIFVGIMMTLSVLTKPKGEKTKLKLQTYESGEVPVTDRLGFQFNYQYFVYAIVFTALDVMSIFLYAWAVDSARLETNTLLTILGFITILFLGFVYVSVATREWKKNIM
;
A
#
# COMPACT_ATOMS: atom_id res chain seq x y z
N MET A 1 26.29 -18.49 -8.61
CA MET A 1 27.15 -17.29 -8.59
C MET A 1 26.34 -16.02 -8.90
N MET A 2 25.50 -15.99 -9.94
CA MET A 2 24.69 -14.80 -10.32
C MET A 2 23.70 -14.24 -9.26
N LEU A 3 23.26 -15.03 -8.29
CA LEU A 3 22.28 -14.58 -7.28
C LEU A 3 22.88 -13.57 -6.30
N PHE A 4 24.09 -13.85 -5.79
CA PHE A 4 24.75 -12.95 -4.84
C PHE A 4 25.16 -11.63 -5.51
N ASP A 5 25.63 -11.70 -6.75
CA ASP A 5 25.99 -10.52 -7.55
C ASP A 5 24.79 -9.59 -7.81
N ALA A 6 23.56 -10.13 -7.82
CA ALA A 6 22.33 -9.35 -7.97
C ALA A 6 21.75 -8.84 -6.63
N ILE A 7 21.84 -9.63 -5.56
CA ILE A 7 21.26 -9.27 -4.25
C ILE A 7 22.11 -8.19 -3.55
N ILE A 8 23.43 -8.32 -3.61
CA ILE A 8 24.37 -7.40 -2.95
C ILE A 8 24.12 -5.93 -3.34
N PRO A 9 24.05 -5.54 -4.64
CA PRO A 9 23.81 -4.15 -5.01
C PRO A 9 22.42 -3.64 -4.60
N VAL A 10 21.40 -4.49 -4.65
CA VAL A 10 20.03 -4.11 -4.21
C VAL A 10 20.00 -3.82 -2.72
N LEU A 11 20.59 -4.69 -1.91
CA LEU A 11 20.69 -4.48 -0.46
C LEU A 11 21.57 -3.27 -0.14
N ALA A 12 22.70 -3.10 -0.84
CA ALA A 12 23.58 -1.96 -0.67
C ALA A 12 22.86 -0.63 -0.97
N LEU A 13 22.08 -0.56 -2.06
CA LEU A 13 21.29 0.62 -2.40
C LEU A 13 20.16 0.88 -1.39
N GLY A 14 19.46 -0.17 -0.95
CA GLY A 14 18.43 -0.05 0.07
C GLY A 14 18.98 0.48 1.40
N LEU A 15 20.12 -0.06 1.84
CA LEU A 15 20.84 0.41 3.03
C LEU A 15 21.35 1.83 2.86
N ALA A 16 21.97 2.16 1.72
CA ALA A 16 22.44 3.51 1.44
C ALA A 16 21.28 4.53 1.46
N GLY A 17 20.13 4.19 0.89
CA GLY A 17 18.92 5.01 0.93
C GLY A 17 18.41 5.24 2.36
N MET A 18 18.33 4.18 3.17
CA MET A 18 17.94 4.30 4.58
C MET A 18 18.93 5.15 5.39
N ILE A 19 20.23 4.95 5.19
CA ILE A 19 21.30 5.75 5.83
C ILE A 19 21.16 7.22 5.41
N PHE A 20 20.99 7.48 4.12
CA PHE A 20 20.83 8.84 3.60
C PHE A 20 19.62 9.55 4.22
N VAL A 21 18.45 8.90 4.26
CA VAL A 21 17.25 9.44 4.92
C VAL A 21 17.52 9.69 6.40
N GLY A 22 18.17 8.75 7.10
CA GLY A 22 18.54 8.90 8.51
C GLY A 22 19.48 10.09 8.76
N ILE A 23 20.49 10.28 7.92
CA ILE A 23 21.41 11.42 7.98
C ILE A 23 20.64 12.73 7.76
N MET A 24 19.78 12.79 6.73
CA MET A 24 19.01 13.99 6.41
C MET A 24 18.01 14.37 7.51
N MET A 25 17.31 13.39 8.09
CA MET A 25 16.41 13.62 9.22
C MET A 25 17.19 14.11 10.46
N THR A 26 18.35 13.52 10.73
CA THR A 26 19.21 13.91 11.85
C THR A 26 19.75 15.33 11.67
N LEU A 27 20.26 15.66 10.47
CA LEU A 27 20.70 17.00 10.11
C LEU A 27 19.57 18.02 10.23
N SER A 28 18.35 17.67 9.80
CA SER A 28 17.16 18.53 9.96
C SER A 28 16.90 18.83 11.45
N VAL A 29 16.98 17.82 12.31
CA VAL A 29 16.77 17.99 13.75
C VAL A 29 17.90 18.79 14.43
N LEU A 30 19.14 18.68 13.94
CA LEU A 30 20.31 19.38 14.47
C LEU A 30 20.40 20.84 14.00
N THR A 31 20.04 21.11 12.76
CA THR A 31 20.13 22.44 12.14
C THR A 31 18.90 23.31 12.39
N LYS A 32 17.76 22.72 12.82
CA LYS A 32 16.57 23.51 13.12
C LYS A 32 16.85 24.57 14.20
N PRO A 33 16.28 25.79 14.07
CA PRO A 33 16.33 26.77 15.15
C PRO A 33 15.73 26.17 16.42
N LYS A 34 16.44 26.30 17.54
CA LYS A 34 15.93 25.93 18.87
C LYS A 34 14.90 26.98 19.33
N GLY A 35 13.75 27.01 18.66
CA GLY A 35 12.61 27.81 19.09
C GLY A 35 11.90 27.14 20.26
N GLU A 36 11.27 27.94 21.12
CA GLU A 36 10.43 27.42 22.20
C GLU A 36 9.31 26.53 21.63
N LYS A 37 9.18 25.34 22.21
CA LYS A 37 8.05 24.43 22.00
C LYS A 37 6.86 24.91 22.82
N THR A 38 6.29 26.05 22.44
CA THR A 38 5.08 26.58 23.09
C THR A 38 3.91 25.63 22.84
N LYS A 39 2.99 25.47 23.82
CA LYS A 39 1.80 24.61 23.69
C LYS A 39 1.02 24.87 22.39
N LEU A 40 0.86 26.14 22.01
CA LEU A 40 0.20 26.56 20.78
C LEU A 40 0.85 26.01 19.49
N LYS A 41 2.19 25.89 19.45
CA LYS A 41 2.90 25.36 18.27
C LYS A 41 2.79 23.84 18.11
N LEU A 42 2.46 23.15 19.19
CA LEU A 42 2.31 21.69 19.23
C LEU A 42 0.85 21.24 19.15
N GLN A 43 -0.10 22.18 19.14
CA GLN A 43 -1.52 21.87 18.97
C GLN A 43 -1.80 21.45 17.53
N THR A 44 -2.72 20.49 17.38
CA THR A 44 -3.28 20.12 16.08
C THR A 44 -3.89 21.35 15.42
N TYR A 45 -3.61 21.52 14.13
CA TYR A 45 -4.06 22.69 13.38
C TYR A 45 -5.55 22.62 13.08
N GLU A 46 -6.35 23.48 13.72
CA GLU A 46 -7.75 23.76 13.37
C GLU A 46 -8.09 25.25 13.55
N SER A 47 -7.20 26.17 13.12
CA SER A 47 -7.41 27.63 13.23
C SER A 47 -7.77 28.16 14.63
N GLY A 48 -7.30 27.48 15.68
CA GLY A 48 -7.60 27.85 17.08
C GLY A 48 -8.85 27.20 17.66
N GLU A 49 -9.61 26.45 16.86
CA GLU A 49 -10.68 25.58 17.36
C GLU A 49 -10.10 24.33 18.03
N VAL A 50 -10.82 23.83 19.03
CA VAL A 50 -10.45 22.58 19.69
C VAL A 50 -10.79 21.43 18.74
N PRO A 51 -9.81 20.60 18.35
CA PRO A 51 -10.04 19.56 17.36
C PRO A 51 -11.11 18.58 17.82
N VAL A 52 -12.15 18.42 17.00
CA VAL A 52 -13.23 17.42 17.23
C VAL A 52 -12.69 15.98 17.10
N THR A 53 -11.49 15.86 16.54
CA THR A 53 -10.76 14.61 16.22
C THR A 53 -10.30 13.82 17.45
N ASP A 54 -10.29 14.38 18.67
CA ASP A 54 -9.97 13.64 19.90
C ASP A 54 -11.04 12.58 20.29
N ARG A 55 -12.11 12.44 19.51
CA ARG A 55 -13.02 11.31 19.62
C ARG A 55 -12.38 10.05 19.05
N LEU A 56 -11.69 9.31 19.92
CA LEU A 56 -11.18 7.94 19.83
C LEU A 56 -12.18 6.86 19.32
N GLY A 57 -13.29 7.24 18.68
CA GLY A 57 -14.36 6.38 18.21
C GLY A 57 -15.01 6.80 16.89
N PHE A 58 -14.41 7.72 16.11
CA PHE A 58 -14.87 7.93 14.73
C PHE A 58 -14.56 6.69 13.90
N GLN A 59 -15.60 5.94 13.56
CA GLN A 59 -15.49 4.86 12.59
C GLN A 59 -15.22 5.49 11.23
N PHE A 60 -13.98 5.38 10.76
CA PHE A 60 -13.63 5.70 9.39
C PHE A 60 -14.50 4.87 8.45
N ASN A 61 -14.78 5.43 7.26
CA ASN A 61 -15.62 4.78 6.27
C ASN A 61 -15.13 3.35 5.99
N TYR A 62 -15.99 2.37 6.25
CA TYR A 62 -15.68 0.94 6.11
C TYR A 62 -15.23 0.55 4.69
N GLN A 63 -15.48 1.42 3.70
CA GLN A 63 -14.98 1.27 2.33
C GLN A 63 -13.46 1.04 2.27
N TYR A 64 -12.66 1.70 3.12
CA TYR A 64 -11.20 1.50 3.14
C TYR A 64 -10.80 0.07 3.50
N PHE A 65 -11.55 -0.57 4.40
CA PHE A 65 -11.31 -1.96 4.78
C PHE A 65 -11.60 -2.92 3.62
N VAL A 66 -12.68 -2.68 2.88
CA VAL A 66 -13.04 -3.47 1.70
C VAL A 66 -11.98 -3.34 0.60
N TYR A 67 -11.44 -2.14 0.37
CA TYR A 67 -10.31 -1.95 -0.53
C TYR A 67 -9.07 -2.75 -0.10
N ALA A 68 -8.74 -2.78 1.19
CA ALA A 68 -7.60 -3.54 1.69
C ALA A 68 -7.75 -5.04 1.45
N ILE A 69 -8.92 -5.62 1.73
CA ILE A 69 -9.19 -7.07 1.48
C ILE A 69 -9.06 -7.39 0.00
N VAL A 70 -9.68 -6.58 -0.88
CA VAL A 70 -9.62 -6.80 -2.32
C VAL A 70 -8.20 -6.67 -2.85
N PHE A 71 -7.45 -5.67 -2.37
CA PHE A 71 -6.04 -5.49 -2.71
C PHE A 71 -5.21 -6.71 -2.31
N THR A 72 -5.36 -7.21 -1.07
CA THR A 72 -4.66 -8.41 -0.60
C THR A 72 -5.00 -9.65 -1.42
N ALA A 73 -6.27 -9.83 -1.81
CA ALA A 73 -6.67 -10.94 -2.67
C ALA A 73 -6.03 -10.86 -4.07
N LEU A 74 -5.95 -9.66 -4.65
CA LEU A 74 -5.26 -9.42 -5.93
C LEU A 74 -3.74 -9.56 -5.82
N ASP A 75 -3.15 -9.22 -4.69
CA ASP A 75 -1.71 -9.41 -4.43
C ASP A 75 -1.36 -10.92 -4.42
N VAL A 76 -2.14 -11.73 -3.71
CA VAL A 76 -2.01 -13.19 -3.71
C VAL A 76 -2.18 -13.78 -5.12
N MET A 77 -3.11 -13.24 -5.91
CA MET A 77 -3.27 -13.61 -7.32
C MET A 77 -2.00 -13.37 -8.14
N SER A 78 -1.31 -12.25 -7.90
CA SER A 78 -0.08 -11.92 -8.64
C SER A 78 1.04 -12.93 -8.42
N ILE A 79 1.13 -13.52 -7.21
CA ILE A 79 2.10 -14.58 -6.91
C ILE A 79 1.82 -15.83 -7.75
N PHE A 80 0.55 -16.22 -7.91
CA PHE A 80 0.16 -17.34 -8.77
C PHE A 80 0.47 -17.07 -10.24
N LEU A 81 0.22 -15.84 -10.70
CA LEU A 81 0.56 -15.44 -12.07
C LEU A 81 2.07 -15.45 -12.30
N TYR A 82 2.86 -14.99 -11.33
CA TYR A 82 4.31 -15.03 -11.40
C TYR A 82 4.83 -16.47 -11.46
N ALA A 83 4.34 -17.34 -10.57
CA ALA A 83 4.72 -18.76 -10.54
C ALA A 83 4.44 -19.44 -11.89
N TRP A 84 3.29 -19.14 -12.51
CA TRP A 84 3.00 -19.59 -13.86
C TRP A 84 3.93 -18.97 -14.92
N ALA A 85 4.13 -17.66 -14.88
CA ALA A 85 4.92 -16.94 -15.89
C ALA A 85 6.37 -17.41 -15.94
N VAL A 86 6.94 -17.85 -14.81
CA VAL A 86 8.30 -18.40 -14.75
C VAL A 86 8.41 -19.77 -15.45
N ASP A 87 7.35 -20.59 -15.42
CA ASP A 87 7.35 -21.93 -16.02
C ASP A 87 6.63 -21.99 -17.39
N SER A 88 6.20 -20.84 -17.93
CA SER A 88 5.36 -20.78 -19.12
C SER A 88 5.99 -21.34 -20.41
N ALA A 89 7.31 -21.55 -20.42
CA ALA A 89 8.04 -22.11 -21.55
C ALA A 89 7.78 -23.61 -21.79
N ARG A 90 7.21 -24.35 -20.82
CA ARG A 90 6.98 -25.80 -20.90
C ARG A 90 5.51 -26.18 -20.99
N LEU A 91 4.60 -25.20 -20.98
CA LEU A 91 3.18 -25.44 -20.78
C LEU A 91 2.41 -25.55 -22.10
N GLU A 92 1.56 -26.57 -22.18
CA GLU A 92 0.64 -26.78 -23.30
C GLU A 92 -0.40 -25.65 -23.39
N THR A 93 -1.00 -25.49 -24.58
CA THR A 93 -2.02 -24.46 -24.87
C THR A 93 -3.23 -24.54 -23.93
N ASN A 94 -3.51 -25.71 -23.35
CA ASN A 94 -4.56 -25.89 -22.35
C ASN A 94 -4.30 -25.12 -21.05
N THR A 95 -3.03 -24.92 -20.67
CA THR A 95 -2.68 -24.19 -19.43
C THR A 95 -2.97 -22.70 -19.56
N LEU A 96 -2.82 -22.12 -20.76
CA LEU A 96 -3.21 -20.73 -21.03
C LEU A 96 -4.70 -20.49 -20.75
N LEU A 97 -5.56 -21.42 -21.15
CA LEU A 97 -7.01 -21.30 -20.93
C LEU A 97 -7.36 -21.33 -19.44
N THR A 98 -6.70 -22.19 -18.67
CA THR A 98 -6.88 -22.31 -17.22
C THR A 98 -6.53 -21.00 -16.50
N ILE A 99 -5.45 -20.34 -16.90
CA ILE A 99 -5.01 -19.09 -16.26
C ILE A 99 -5.82 -17.90 -16.73
N LEU A 100 -6.23 -17.87 -17.99
CA LEU A 100 -7.21 -16.89 -18.45
C LEU A 100 -8.51 -17.01 -17.65
N GLY A 101 -8.98 -18.24 -17.39
CA GLY A 101 -10.13 -18.51 -16.53
C GLY A 101 -9.93 -18.03 -15.10
N PHE A 102 -8.77 -18.34 -14.50
CA PHE A 102 -8.41 -17.88 -13.15
C PHE A 102 -8.40 -16.35 -13.02
N ILE A 103 -7.75 -15.67 -13.98
CA ILE A 103 -7.73 -14.19 -14.05
C ILE A 103 -9.15 -13.66 -14.19
N THR A 104 -9.96 -14.25 -15.06
CA THR A 104 -11.33 -13.79 -15.33
C THR A 104 -12.21 -13.89 -14.08
N ILE A 105 -12.16 -15.01 -13.35
CA ILE A 105 -12.95 -15.20 -12.13
C ILE A 105 -12.60 -14.15 -11.06
N LEU A 106 -11.32 -13.92 -10.84
CA LEU A 106 -10.86 -12.94 -9.86
C LEU A 106 -11.13 -11.50 -10.29
N PHE A 107 -10.98 -11.21 -11.59
CA PHE A 107 -11.32 -9.91 -12.15
C PHE A 107 -12.82 -9.61 -12.03
N LEU A 108 -13.69 -10.60 -12.24
CA LEU A 108 -15.12 -10.46 -12.00
C LEU A 108 -15.42 -10.15 -10.52
N GLY A 109 -14.72 -10.80 -9.59
CA GLY A 109 -14.80 -10.48 -8.17
C GLY A 109 -14.41 -9.02 -7.86
N PHE A 110 -13.33 -8.54 -8.48
CA PHE A 110 -12.90 -7.14 -8.36
C PHE A 110 -13.94 -6.16 -8.92
N VAL A 111 -14.48 -6.43 -10.11
CA VAL A 111 -15.52 -5.60 -10.73
C VAL A 111 -16.78 -5.58 -9.85
N TYR A 112 -17.20 -6.72 -9.31
CA TYR A 112 -18.36 -6.81 -8.42
C TYR A 112 -18.21 -5.90 -7.19
N VAL A 113 -17.09 -5.98 -6.49
CA VAL A 113 -16.86 -5.12 -5.31
C VAL A 113 -16.77 -3.65 -5.71
N SER A 114 -16.16 -3.35 -6.86
CA SER A 114 -16.08 -1.98 -7.39
C SER A 114 -17.44 -1.38 -7.75
N VAL A 115 -18.39 -2.19 -8.21
CA VAL A 115 -19.77 -1.76 -8.44
C VAL A 115 -20.52 -1.62 -7.11
N ALA A 116 -20.42 -2.61 -6.23
CA ALA A 116 -21.08 -2.60 -4.91
C ALA A 116 -20.71 -1.35 -4.09
N THR A 117 -19.43 -0.99 -4.06
CA THR A 117 -18.93 0.21 -3.38
C THR A 117 -19.52 1.52 -3.94
N ARG A 118 -19.80 1.59 -5.25
CA ARG A 118 -20.47 2.75 -5.87
C ARG A 118 -21.92 2.88 -5.43
N GLU A 119 -22.64 1.76 -5.31
CA GLU A 119 -24.02 1.74 -4.84
C GLU A 119 -24.12 2.12 -3.36
N TRP A 120 -23.20 1.61 -2.53
CA TRP A 120 -23.14 1.99 -1.11
C TRP A 120 -22.92 3.49 -0.92
N LYS A 121 -22.11 4.11 -1.79
CA LYS A 121 -21.92 5.57 -1.77
C LYS A 121 -23.22 6.32 -2.08
N LYS A 122 -24.08 5.79 -2.95
CA LYS A 122 -25.38 6.39 -3.30
C LYS A 122 -26.45 6.25 -2.22
N ASN A 123 -26.40 5.19 -1.41
CA ASN A 123 -27.42 4.93 -0.37
C ASN A 123 -27.08 5.58 0.99
N ILE A 124 -25.86 6.09 1.17
CA ILE A 124 -25.40 6.71 2.43
C ILE A 124 -25.39 8.25 2.37
N MET A 125 -25.41 8.85 1.16
CA MET A 125 -25.60 10.29 0.93
C MET A 125 -27.00 10.58 0.41
#